data_AF-A0A920HHU4-F1
#
_entry.id   AF-A0A920HHU4-F1
#
_cell.length_a   1.000
_cell.length_b   1.000
_cell.length_c   1.000
_cell.angle_alpha   90.00
_cell.angle_beta   90.00
_cell.angle_gamma   90.00
#
_symmetry.space_group_name_H-M   'P 1'
#
loop_
_entity.id
_entity.type
_entity.pdbx_description
1 polymer ?
#
loop_
_entity_poly.entity_id
_entity_poly.type
_entity_poly.pdbx_seq_one_letter_code
_entity_poly.pdbx_strand_id
1 'polypeptide(L)'
;MISGSTVKRASLHSFDQMMKLRLRVNDRVYVEKGGEIIPKITGIDHNNRGFEDDEIKFPINCPECGTKLEKLDSEANFYCANTKGCRPQVIGKIQHFVSRKAMNIDGLGDETIKLLYNKGYLRNISDIYNLDYNSISLIEGHADKSVDNLKMGIENSKSKPFQKVLYGLGIRYVGESALKKNIKKKIKSIDELMSMDLKSLSEN
;
A
#
# COMPACT_ATOMS: atom_id res chain seq x y z
N MET A 1 -14.58 -11.40 23.68
CA MET A 1 -15.26 -10.89 22.46
C MET A 1 -15.48 -9.40 22.63
N ILE A 2 -15.35 -8.61 21.56
CA ILE A 2 -15.63 -7.16 21.60
C ILE A 2 -16.68 -6.90 20.53
N SER A 3 -17.82 -6.30 20.90
CA SER A 3 -18.94 -6.03 19.98
C SER A 3 -19.31 -7.24 19.11
N GLY A 4 -19.56 -8.39 19.74
CA GLY A 4 -20.02 -9.60 19.04
C GLY A 4 -18.99 -10.36 18.20
N SER A 5 -17.74 -9.91 18.09
CA SER A 5 -16.71 -10.64 17.34
C SER A 5 -15.42 -10.93 18.13
N THR A 6 -14.73 -11.99 17.71
CA THR A 6 -13.43 -12.38 18.28
C THR A 6 -12.32 -11.58 17.61
N VAL A 7 -11.63 -10.76 18.41
CA VAL A 7 -10.48 -9.97 17.97
C VAL A 7 -9.21 -10.79 18.21
N LYS A 8 -8.46 -11.07 17.14
CA LYS A 8 -7.15 -11.76 17.22
C LYS A 8 -5.95 -10.83 17.01
N ARG A 9 -6.18 -9.64 16.44
CA ARG A 9 -5.16 -8.63 16.13
C ARG A 9 -5.73 -7.26 16.42
N ALA A 10 -4.91 -6.38 16.98
CA ALA A 10 -5.25 -5.00 17.25
C ALA A 10 -4.07 -4.11 16.86
N SER A 11 -4.36 -2.93 16.31
CA SER A 11 -3.33 -1.98 15.86
C SER A 11 -2.76 -1.18 17.03
N LEU A 12 -1.48 -0.82 16.92
CA LEU A 12 -0.82 0.20 17.75
C LEU A 12 -0.85 1.59 17.11
N HIS A 13 -1.36 1.70 15.88
CA HIS A 13 -1.48 2.92 15.07
C HIS A 13 -0.17 3.61 14.67
N SER A 14 0.77 3.84 15.58
CA SER A 14 1.99 4.60 15.31
C SER A 14 3.16 4.18 16.19
N PHE A 15 4.35 4.60 15.77
CA PHE A 15 5.58 4.48 16.56
C PHE A 15 5.46 5.15 17.93
N ASP A 16 4.88 6.36 17.98
CA ASP A 16 4.77 7.12 19.24
C ASP A 16 3.91 6.38 20.27
N GLN A 17 2.83 5.71 19.84
CA GLN A 17 2.01 4.87 20.73
C GLN A 17 2.78 3.65 21.21
N MET A 18 3.55 3.01 20.34
CA MET A 18 4.40 1.88 20.73
C MET A 18 5.43 2.29 21.80
N MET A 19 6.09 3.44 21.62
CA MET A 19 7.05 3.97 22.58
C MET A 19 6.38 4.43 23.88
N LYS A 20 5.16 4.96 23.82
CA LYS A 20 4.40 5.36 25.01
C LYS A 20 3.98 4.16 25.85
N LEU A 21 3.51 3.08 25.21
CA LEU A 21 2.99 1.90 25.91
C LEU A 21 4.10 0.97 26.39
N ARG A 22 5.28 0.98 25.74
CA ARG A 22 6.43 0.10 26.06
C ARG A 22 5.98 -1.34 26.28
N LEU A 23 5.23 -1.85 25.31
CA LEU A 23 4.61 -3.17 25.38
C LEU A 23 5.67 -4.25 25.50
N ARG A 24 5.36 -5.26 26.30
CA ARG A 24 6.14 -6.48 26.46
C ARG A 24 5.34 -7.66 25.91
N VAL A 25 6.03 -8.70 25.46
CA VAL A 25 5.35 -9.96 25.13
C VAL A 25 4.61 -10.45 26.38
N ASN A 26 3.39 -10.96 26.19
CA ASN A 26 2.47 -11.40 27.25
C ASN A 26 1.85 -10.30 28.13
N ASP A 27 2.00 -9.01 27.79
CA ASP A 27 1.24 -7.95 28.43
C ASP A 27 -0.28 -8.19 28.30
N ARG A 28 -1.01 -7.96 29.40
CA ARG A 28 -2.45 -7.73 29.32
C ARG A 28 -2.71 -6.31 28.87
N VAL A 29 -3.54 -6.17 27.85
CA VAL A 29 -3.79 -4.89 27.16
C VAL A 29 -5.28 -4.57 27.11
N TYR A 30 -5.59 -3.27 27.11
CA TYR A 30 -6.93 -2.78 26.82
C TYR A 30 -7.09 -2.63 25.30
N VAL A 31 -8.15 -3.22 24.76
CA VAL A 31 -8.47 -3.17 23.34
C VAL A 31 -9.86 -2.57 23.14
N GLU A 32 -9.94 -1.59 22.26
CA GLU A 32 -11.19 -0.92 21.86
C GLU A 32 -11.38 -1.09 20.36
N LYS A 33 -12.63 -1.10 19.89
CA LYS A 33 -12.94 -0.98 18.46
C LYS A 33 -13.37 0.45 18.14
N GLY A 34 -12.51 1.19 17.45
CA GLY A 34 -12.87 2.51 16.94
C GLY A 34 -14.03 2.39 15.94
N GLY A 35 -15.15 3.05 16.24
CA GLY A 35 -16.38 2.95 15.43
C GLY A 35 -16.88 1.51 15.27
N GLU A 36 -16.64 0.65 16.27
CA GLU A 36 -17.03 -0.78 16.29
C GLU A 36 -16.38 -1.69 15.22
N ILE A 37 -15.43 -1.16 14.43
CA ILE A 37 -14.84 -1.88 13.29
C ILE A 37 -13.37 -2.20 13.52
N ILE A 38 -12.52 -1.21 13.82
CA ILE A 38 -11.05 -1.38 13.83
C ILE A 38 -10.55 -1.57 15.25
N PRO A 39 -10.04 -2.76 15.64
CA PRO A 39 -9.49 -2.98 16.97
C PRO A 39 -8.14 -2.27 17.15
N LYS A 40 -7.99 -1.58 18.27
CA LYS A 40 -6.78 -0.84 18.65
C LYS A 40 -6.43 -1.08 20.11
N ILE A 41 -5.14 -1.12 20.41
CA ILE A 41 -4.66 -1.14 21.79
C ILE A 41 -4.70 0.29 22.33
N THR A 42 -5.39 0.49 23.44
CA THR A 42 -5.57 1.82 24.07
C THR A 42 -4.76 2.00 25.35
N GLY A 43 -4.30 0.90 25.95
CA GLY A 43 -3.52 0.94 27.19
C GLY A 43 -3.02 -0.44 27.61
N ILE A 44 -2.28 -0.46 28.71
CA ILE A 44 -1.74 -1.66 29.34
C ILE A 44 -2.28 -1.81 30.76
N ASP A 45 -2.49 -3.05 31.20
CA ASP A 45 -2.74 -3.35 32.60
C ASP A 45 -1.39 -3.46 33.32
N HIS A 46 -1.04 -2.41 34.07
CA HIS A 46 0.23 -2.30 34.77
C HIS A 46 0.46 -3.37 35.85
N ASN A 47 -0.60 -4.04 36.33
CA ASN A 47 -0.48 -5.09 37.34
C ASN A 47 -0.23 -6.47 36.73
N ASN A 48 -0.43 -6.64 35.42
CA ASN A 48 -0.34 -7.91 34.72
C ASN A 48 0.55 -7.77 33.47
N ARG A 49 1.78 -7.34 33.72
CA ARG A 49 2.80 -7.15 32.70
C ARG A 49 3.57 -8.45 32.42
N GLY A 50 4.06 -8.59 31.20
CA GLY A 50 5.10 -9.56 30.88
C GLY A 50 6.46 -9.19 31.50
N PHE A 51 7.45 -10.04 31.27
CA PHE A 51 8.82 -9.80 31.74
C PHE A 51 9.44 -8.56 31.09
N GLU A 52 10.28 -7.86 31.84
CA GLU A 52 10.89 -6.62 31.38
C GLU A 52 11.82 -6.82 30.16
N ASP A 53 12.52 -7.95 30.11
CA ASP A 53 13.39 -8.31 28.98
C ASP A 53 12.63 -8.58 27.67
N ASP A 54 11.31 -8.78 27.76
CA ASP A 54 10.42 -9.02 26.61
C ASP A 54 9.86 -7.72 26.00
N GLU A 55 10.43 -6.55 26.32
CA GLU A 55 10.00 -5.29 25.70
C GLU A 55 10.14 -5.32 24.18
N ILE A 56 9.04 -5.03 23.50
CA ILE A 56 8.96 -5.03 22.04
C ILE A 56 9.65 -3.79 21.52
N LYS A 57 10.79 -3.98 20.85
CA LYS A 57 11.57 -2.89 20.24
C LYS A 57 11.08 -2.60 18.83
N PHE A 58 11.10 -1.31 18.46
CA PHE A 58 10.80 -0.92 17.09
C PHE A 58 11.93 -1.41 16.16
N PRO A 59 11.62 -2.02 15.01
CA PRO A 59 12.65 -2.50 14.11
C PRO A 59 13.43 -1.32 13.50
N ILE A 60 14.76 -1.39 13.51
CA ILE A 60 15.62 -0.39 12.84
C ILE A 60 15.69 -0.68 11.33
N ASN A 61 15.62 -1.95 10.96
CA ASN A 61 15.65 -2.42 9.58
C ASN A 61 14.28 -2.99 9.20
N CYS A 62 13.89 -2.83 7.94
CA CYS A 62 12.66 -3.36 7.39
C CYS A 62 12.63 -4.89 7.58
N PRO A 63 11.61 -5.46 8.24
CA PRO A 63 11.54 -6.90 8.48
C PRO A 63 11.37 -7.72 7.21
N GLU A 64 11.01 -7.09 6.09
CA GLU A 64 10.83 -7.75 4.81
C GLU A 64 12.11 -7.80 3.96
N CYS A 65 12.83 -6.69 3.87
CA CYS A 65 13.95 -6.56 2.91
C CYS A 65 15.27 -6.12 3.56
N GLY A 66 15.31 -5.94 4.88
CA GLY A 66 16.51 -5.56 5.63
C GLY A 66 16.97 -4.11 5.44
N THR A 67 16.36 -3.33 4.55
CA THR A 67 16.72 -1.90 4.36
C THR A 67 16.43 -1.09 5.62
N LYS A 68 17.34 -0.20 6.02
CA LYS A 68 17.15 0.71 7.16
C LYS A 68 15.85 1.51 6.99
N LEU A 69 15.06 1.59 8.06
CA LEU A 69 13.85 2.37 8.08
C LEU A 69 14.18 3.86 8.27
N GLU A 70 13.43 4.71 7.58
CA GLU A 70 13.58 6.16 7.61
C GLU A 70 12.29 6.81 8.11
N LYS A 71 12.43 7.84 8.94
CA LYS A 71 11.32 8.71 9.36
C LYS A 71 11.58 10.08 8.76
N LEU A 72 10.60 10.61 8.03
CA LEU A 72 10.64 11.99 7.56
C LEU A 72 10.25 12.90 8.71
N ASP A 73 10.93 14.03 8.89
CA ASP A 73 10.67 14.96 10.01
C ASP A 73 9.22 15.46 10.04
N SER A 74 8.58 15.55 8.88
CA SER A 74 7.18 15.96 8.74
C SER A 74 6.15 14.87 9.08
N GLU A 75 6.59 13.65 9.43
CA GLU A 75 5.70 12.49 9.55
C GLU A 75 5.91 11.67 10.82
N ALA A 76 4.80 11.13 11.35
CA ALA A 76 4.82 10.31 12.56
C ALA A 76 5.40 8.90 12.34
N ASN A 77 5.34 8.39 11.11
CA ASN A 77 5.64 7.00 10.79
C ASN A 77 7.01 6.82 10.15
N PHE A 78 7.58 5.63 10.37
CA PHE A 78 8.75 5.15 9.64
C PHE A 78 8.34 4.42 8.36
N TYR A 79 9.19 4.50 7.35
CA TYR A 79 9.00 3.88 6.05
C TYR A 79 10.24 3.13 5.59
N CYS A 80 10.02 2.12 4.74
CA CYS A 80 11.10 1.46 4.04
C CYS A 80 11.50 2.29 2.81
N ALA A 81 12.76 2.74 2.76
CA ALA A 81 13.29 3.53 1.64
C ALA A 81 13.45 2.72 0.34
N ASN A 82 13.46 1.39 0.42
CA ASN A 82 13.56 0.51 -0.75
C ASN A 82 12.23 0.41 -1.51
N THR A 83 11.88 1.49 -2.22
CA THR A 83 10.59 1.58 -2.92
C THR A 83 10.50 0.74 -4.20
N LYS A 84 11.60 0.17 -4.68
CA LYS A 84 11.67 -0.61 -5.93
C LYS A 84 11.86 -2.11 -5.71
N GLY A 85 12.50 -2.51 -4.62
CA GLY A 85 12.84 -3.91 -4.33
C GLY A 85 12.11 -4.51 -3.13
N CYS A 86 11.53 -3.71 -2.24
CA CYS A 86 10.80 -4.23 -1.10
C CYS A 86 9.44 -4.79 -1.55
N ARG A 87 9.21 -6.09 -1.33
CA ARG A 87 7.98 -6.81 -1.71
C ARG A 87 6.68 -6.05 -1.44
N PRO A 88 6.34 -5.60 -0.21
CA PRO A 88 5.11 -4.89 0.08
C PRO A 88 5.06 -3.51 -0.58
N GLN A 89 6.20 -2.86 -0.83
CA GLN A 89 6.25 -1.60 -1.57
C GLN A 89 5.88 -1.82 -3.04
N VAL A 90 6.43 -2.85 -3.67
CA VAL A 90 6.14 -3.19 -5.06
C VAL A 90 4.68 -3.63 -5.22
N ILE A 91 4.24 -4.56 -4.39
CA ILE A 91 2.84 -5.04 -4.40
C ILE A 91 1.88 -3.88 -4.14
N GLY A 92 2.15 -3.05 -3.13
CA GLY A 92 1.31 -1.89 -2.81
C GLY A 92 1.21 -0.87 -3.94
N LYS A 93 2.32 -0.61 -4.67
CA LYS A 93 2.31 0.26 -5.86
C LYS A 93 1.47 -0.32 -6.98
N ILE A 94 1.59 -1.63 -7.25
CA ILE A 94 0.78 -2.31 -8.27
C ILE A 94 -0.71 -2.27 -7.88
N GLN A 95 -1.04 -2.60 -6.63
CA GLN A 95 -2.40 -2.53 -6.09
C GLN A 95 -3.00 -1.14 -6.22
N HIS A 96 -2.23 -0.10 -5.88
CA HIS A 96 -2.65 1.29 -6.04
C HIS A 96 -2.91 1.63 -7.51
N PHE A 97 -2.01 1.24 -8.41
CA PHE A 97 -2.12 1.49 -9.84
C PHE A 97 -3.37 0.85 -10.46
N VAL A 98 -3.69 -0.40 -10.10
CA VAL A 98 -4.87 -1.09 -10.65
C VAL A 98 -6.19 -0.65 -10.03
N SER A 99 -6.16 0.04 -8.89
CA SER A 99 -7.34 0.40 -8.10
C SER A 99 -8.41 1.15 -8.91
N ARG A 100 -9.66 1.08 -8.46
CA ARG A 100 -10.81 1.76 -9.11
C ARG A 100 -10.61 3.25 -9.34
N LYS A 101 -9.87 3.89 -8.42
CA LYS A 101 -9.58 5.33 -8.47
C LYS A 101 -8.44 5.67 -9.43
N ALA A 102 -7.57 4.72 -9.74
CA ALA A 102 -6.48 4.81 -10.69
C ALA A 102 -6.89 4.20 -12.04
N MET A 103 -6.17 3.17 -12.50
CA MET A 103 -6.35 2.60 -13.83
C MET A 103 -7.57 1.69 -13.95
N ASN A 104 -8.18 1.30 -12.83
CA ASN A 104 -9.39 0.48 -12.78
C ASN A 104 -9.27 -0.78 -13.64
N ILE A 105 -8.28 -1.62 -13.31
CA ILE A 105 -8.01 -2.86 -14.02
C ILE A 105 -8.79 -3.98 -13.34
N ASP A 106 -9.93 -4.34 -13.92
CA ASP A 106 -10.69 -5.50 -13.48
C ASP A 106 -9.90 -6.79 -13.79
N GLY A 107 -10.01 -7.80 -12.93
CA GLY A 107 -9.25 -9.06 -13.06
C GLY A 107 -7.87 -9.06 -12.37
N LEU A 108 -7.35 -7.92 -11.90
CA LEU A 108 -6.17 -7.85 -11.02
C LEU A 108 -6.56 -7.50 -9.58
N GLY A 109 -7.10 -8.47 -8.86
CA GLY A 109 -7.37 -8.34 -7.42
C GLY A 109 -6.09 -8.44 -6.57
N ASP A 110 -6.19 -8.06 -5.29
CA ASP A 110 -5.06 -8.04 -4.36
C ASP A 110 -4.33 -9.39 -4.24
N GLU A 111 -5.08 -10.50 -4.16
CA GLU A 111 -4.49 -11.84 -4.07
C GLU A 111 -3.88 -12.29 -5.39
N THR A 112 -4.50 -11.96 -6.53
CA THR A 112 -3.93 -12.21 -7.86
C THR A 112 -2.61 -11.48 -8.04
N ILE A 113 -2.52 -10.21 -7.62
CA ILE A 113 -1.27 -9.43 -7.69
C ILE A 113 -0.17 -10.08 -6.86
N LYS A 114 -0.48 -10.48 -5.60
CA LYS A 114 0.48 -11.19 -4.75
C LYS A 114 0.93 -12.49 -5.38
N LEU A 115 0.01 -13.27 -5.95
CA LEU A 115 0.29 -14.54 -6.62
C LEU A 115 1.20 -14.35 -7.83
N LEU A 116 0.86 -13.43 -8.73
CA LEU A 116 1.65 -13.13 -9.93
C LEU A 116 3.03 -12.56 -9.57
N TYR A 117 3.12 -11.73 -8.52
CA TYR A 117 4.40 -11.28 -7.98
C TYR A 117 5.23 -12.45 -7.44
N ASN A 118 4.63 -13.38 -6.70
CA ASN A 118 5.33 -14.55 -6.16
C ASN A 118 5.87 -15.47 -7.24
N LYS A 119 5.07 -15.68 -8.28
CA LYS A 119 5.46 -16.49 -9.45
C LYS A 119 6.42 -15.77 -10.40
N GLY A 120 6.69 -14.48 -10.16
CA GLY A 120 7.65 -13.70 -10.92
C GLY A 120 7.13 -13.04 -12.19
N TYR A 121 5.82 -13.11 -12.44
CA TYR A 121 5.17 -12.44 -13.56
C TYR A 121 5.03 -10.92 -13.36
N LEU A 122 5.07 -10.45 -12.11
CA LEU A 122 5.02 -9.02 -11.79
C LEU A 122 6.20 -8.63 -10.91
N ARG A 123 6.93 -7.59 -11.31
CA ARG A 123 8.01 -6.93 -10.57
C ARG A 123 7.85 -5.41 -10.54
N ASN A 124 7.06 -4.84 -11.43
CA ASN A 124 6.72 -3.42 -11.48
C ASN A 124 5.37 -3.22 -12.20
N ILE A 125 4.95 -1.96 -12.32
CA ILE A 125 3.67 -1.59 -12.94
C ILE A 125 3.65 -1.88 -14.45
N SER A 126 4.77 -1.69 -15.17
CA SER A 126 4.80 -1.91 -16.62
C SER A 126 4.64 -3.38 -17.00
N ASP A 127 5.04 -4.32 -16.13
CA ASP A 127 4.89 -5.76 -16.38
C ASP A 127 3.41 -6.17 -16.56
N ILE A 128 2.47 -5.41 -15.99
CA ILE A 128 1.02 -5.61 -16.16
C ILE A 128 0.65 -5.66 -17.65
N TYR A 129 1.31 -4.83 -18.47
CA TYR A 129 0.99 -4.70 -19.89
C TYR A 129 1.76 -5.69 -20.78
N ASN A 130 2.66 -6.48 -20.20
CA ASN A 130 3.51 -7.45 -20.89
C ASN A 130 3.31 -8.88 -20.37
N LEU A 131 2.17 -9.14 -19.70
CA LEU A 131 1.86 -10.45 -19.15
C LEU A 131 1.71 -11.50 -20.27
N ASP A 132 2.34 -12.66 -20.07
CA ASP A 132 2.10 -13.83 -20.91
C ASP A 132 0.84 -14.56 -20.44
N TYR A 133 -0.26 -14.33 -21.17
CA TYR A 133 -1.56 -14.92 -20.88
C TYR A 133 -1.56 -16.45 -20.96
N ASN A 134 -0.71 -17.06 -21.79
CA ASN A 134 -0.61 -18.52 -21.87
C ASN A 134 0.02 -19.11 -20.60
N SER A 135 1.04 -18.44 -20.06
CA SER A 135 1.63 -18.85 -18.78
C SER A 135 0.69 -18.62 -17.61
N ILE A 136 -0.15 -17.57 -17.66
CA ILE A 136 -1.13 -17.28 -16.61
C ILE A 136 -2.28 -18.29 -16.60
N SER A 137 -2.74 -18.75 -17.77
CA SER A 137 -3.85 -19.71 -17.85
C SER A 137 -3.53 -21.08 -17.21
N LEU A 138 -2.24 -21.41 -17.09
CA LEU A 138 -1.76 -22.61 -16.42
C LEU A 138 -1.78 -22.50 -14.89
N ILE A 139 -2.09 -21.33 -14.33
CA ILE A 139 -2.17 -21.12 -12.89
C ILE A 139 -3.55 -21.57 -12.38
N GLU A 140 -3.57 -22.36 -11.31
CA GLU A 140 -4.80 -22.78 -10.66
C GLU A 140 -5.73 -21.59 -10.36
N GLY A 141 -7.01 -21.73 -10.68
CA GLY A 141 -8.02 -20.67 -10.53
C GLY A 141 -8.01 -19.59 -11.63
N HIS A 142 -7.12 -19.66 -12.62
CA HIS A 142 -7.00 -18.70 -13.72
C HIS A 142 -7.38 -19.34 -15.07
N ALA A 143 -8.54 -19.99 -15.13
CA ALA A 143 -9.07 -20.54 -16.39
C ALA A 143 -9.44 -19.43 -17.40
N ASP A 144 -9.77 -19.82 -18.64
CA ASP A 144 -9.98 -18.94 -19.80
C ASP A 144 -10.76 -17.66 -19.49
N LYS A 145 -11.93 -17.78 -18.85
CA LYS A 145 -12.78 -16.62 -18.52
C LYS A 145 -12.09 -15.61 -17.59
N SER A 146 -11.27 -16.06 -16.64
CA SER A 146 -10.51 -15.18 -15.75
C SER A 146 -9.42 -14.44 -16.52
N VAL A 147 -8.75 -15.15 -17.44
CA VAL A 147 -7.70 -14.57 -18.30
C VAL A 147 -8.29 -13.56 -19.28
N ASP A 148 -9.46 -13.84 -19.84
CA ASP A 148 -10.18 -12.91 -20.71
C ASP A 148 -10.59 -11.64 -19.96
N ASN A 149 -11.11 -11.77 -18.74
CA ASN A 149 -11.44 -10.62 -17.90
C ASN A 149 -10.20 -9.77 -17.57
N LEU A 150 -9.08 -10.43 -17.23
CA LEU A 150 -7.80 -9.77 -16.98
C LEU A 150 -7.33 -9.00 -18.22
N LYS A 151 -7.31 -9.66 -19.38
CA LYS A 151 -6.92 -9.06 -20.66
C LYS A 151 -7.79 -7.86 -21.01
N MET A 152 -9.10 -8.01 -20.91
CA MET A 152 -10.05 -6.92 -21.16
C MET A 152 -9.85 -5.75 -20.18
N GLY A 153 -9.62 -6.03 -18.90
CA GLY A 153 -9.32 -5.00 -17.90
C GLY A 153 -8.07 -4.20 -18.23
N ILE A 154 -7.00 -4.89 -18.67
CA ILE A 154 -5.73 -4.26 -19.06
C ILE A 154 -5.89 -3.44 -20.35
N GLU A 155 -6.58 -3.94 -21.36
CA GLU A 155 -6.80 -3.17 -22.60
C GLU A 155 -7.66 -1.92 -22.33
N ASN A 156 -8.72 -2.05 -21.52
CA ASN A 156 -9.56 -0.93 -21.13
C ASN A 156 -8.81 0.12 -20.31
N SER A 157 -7.74 -0.25 -19.60
CA SER A 157 -6.96 0.69 -18.80
C SER A 157 -6.08 1.60 -19.65
N LYS A 158 -5.67 1.17 -20.85
CA LYS A 158 -4.82 1.96 -21.74
C LYS A 158 -5.49 3.24 -22.24
N SER A 159 -6.82 3.29 -22.24
CA SER A 159 -7.60 4.48 -22.65
C SER A 159 -7.89 5.46 -21.49
N LYS A 160 -7.42 5.17 -20.27
CA LYS A 160 -7.67 6.05 -19.11
C LYS A 160 -6.98 7.40 -19.30
N PRO A 161 -7.61 8.50 -18.85
CA PRO A 161 -7.03 9.83 -19.03
C PRO A 161 -5.75 10.00 -18.20
N PHE A 162 -4.87 10.89 -18.63
CA PHE A 162 -3.53 11.08 -18.02
C PHE A 162 -3.59 11.31 -16.50
N GLN A 163 -4.61 11.99 -15.98
CA GLN A 163 -4.77 12.20 -14.54
C GLN A 163 -4.90 10.90 -13.74
N LYS A 164 -5.52 9.87 -14.33
CA LYS A 164 -5.63 8.53 -13.72
C LYS A 164 -4.30 7.80 -13.73
N VAL A 165 -3.53 7.95 -14.80
CA VAL A 165 -2.15 7.44 -14.89
C VAL A 165 -1.31 8.07 -13.79
N LEU A 166 -1.30 9.40 -13.70
CA LEU A 166 -0.52 10.14 -12.72
C LEU A 166 -0.93 9.82 -11.27
N TYR A 167 -2.23 9.65 -11.01
CA TYR A 167 -2.71 9.14 -9.73
C TYR A 167 -2.16 7.74 -9.45
N GLY A 168 -2.26 6.83 -10.42
CA GLY A 168 -1.83 5.43 -10.31
C GLY A 168 -0.33 5.27 -10.10
N LEU A 169 0.50 6.21 -10.56
CA LEU A 169 1.95 6.19 -10.31
C LEU A 169 2.30 6.30 -8.81
N GLY A 170 1.35 6.70 -7.95
CA GLY A 170 1.54 6.70 -6.51
C GLY A 170 2.60 7.70 -6.04
N ILE A 171 2.71 8.84 -6.72
CA ILE A 171 3.65 9.90 -6.35
C ILE A 171 3.26 10.44 -4.97
N ARG A 172 4.24 10.54 -4.06
CA ARG A 172 4.00 11.00 -2.69
C ARG A 172 3.33 12.37 -2.69
N TYR A 173 2.31 12.53 -1.85
CA TYR A 173 1.47 13.74 -1.73
C TYR A 173 0.59 14.08 -2.95
N VAL A 174 0.65 13.31 -4.04
CA VAL A 174 -0.19 13.49 -5.23
C VAL A 174 -1.45 12.62 -5.12
N GLY A 175 -2.39 13.05 -4.28
CA GLY A 175 -3.70 12.42 -4.12
C GLY A 175 -4.75 12.92 -5.12
N GLU A 176 -5.96 12.33 -5.11
CA GLU A 176 -7.08 12.77 -5.95
C GLU A 176 -7.36 14.27 -5.83
N SER A 177 -7.32 14.82 -4.61
CA SER A 177 -7.59 16.23 -4.36
C SER A 177 -6.52 17.14 -4.95
N ALA A 178 -5.24 16.75 -4.87
CA ALA A 178 -4.13 17.48 -5.46
C ALA A 178 -4.25 17.50 -7.00
N LEU A 179 -4.54 16.34 -7.60
CA LEU A 179 -4.77 16.21 -9.04
C LEU A 179 -5.98 17.03 -9.52
N LYS A 180 -7.09 17.00 -8.77
CA LYS A 180 -8.30 17.77 -9.11
C LYS A 180 -8.05 19.28 -9.09
N LYS A 181 -7.21 19.77 -8.18
CA LYS A 181 -6.90 21.21 -8.04
C LYS A 181 -5.85 21.68 -9.05
N ASN A 182 -4.76 20.94 -9.22
CA ASN A 182 -3.56 21.44 -9.89
C ASN A 182 -3.48 21.02 -11.36
N ILE A 183 -4.18 19.95 -11.77
CA ILE A 183 -3.96 19.31 -13.08
C ILE A 183 -5.12 19.52 -14.06
N LYS A 184 -6.27 20.02 -13.60
CA LYS A 184 -7.40 20.29 -14.50
C LYS A 184 -7.13 21.37 -15.56
N LYS A 185 -6.08 22.19 -15.43
CA LYS A 185 -5.84 23.32 -16.35
C LYS A 185 -4.49 23.34 -17.06
N LYS A 186 -3.45 22.66 -16.58
CA LYS A 186 -2.06 22.87 -17.08
C LYS A 186 -1.29 21.63 -17.53
N ILE A 187 -1.66 20.39 -17.17
CA ILE A 187 -0.82 19.22 -17.48
C ILE A 187 -1.65 18.12 -18.13
N LYS A 188 -1.37 17.84 -19.41
CA LYS A 188 -2.10 16.91 -20.27
C LYS A 188 -1.30 15.66 -20.61
N SER A 189 0.03 15.70 -20.50
CA SER A 189 0.91 14.57 -20.80
C SER A 189 2.08 14.47 -19.82
N ILE A 190 2.78 13.34 -19.89
CA ILE A 190 4.01 13.12 -19.12
C ILE A 190 5.13 14.04 -19.60
N ASP A 191 5.22 14.31 -20.90
CA ASP A 191 6.25 15.19 -21.47
C ASP A 191 6.10 16.62 -20.98
N GLU A 192 4.85 17.12 -20.93
CA GLU A 192 4.55 18.43 -20.38
C GLU A 192 4.96 18.51 -18.91
N LEU A 193 4.58 17.50 -18.10
CA LEU A 193 4.99 17.42 -16.69
C LEU A 193 6.51 17.42 -16.52
N MET A 194 7.23 16.66 -17.35
CA MET A 194 8.69 16.56 -17.30
C MET A 194 9.39 17.85 -17.70
N SER A 195 8.74 18.70 -18.51
CA SER A 195 9.29 19.99 -18.96
C SER A 195 9.08 21.14 -17.96
N MET A 196 8.22 20.97 -16.95
CA MET A 196 7.89 22.02 -15.99
C MET A 196 8.96 22.20 -14.91
N ASP A 197 9.21 23.45 -14.52
CA ASP A 197 10.02 23.77 -13.36
C ASP A 197 9.19 23.77 -12.05
N LEU A 198 9.87 23.81 -10.91
CA LEU A 198 9.22 23.80 -9.59
C LEU A 198 8.26 24.98 -9.42
N LYS A 199 8.60 26.15 -9.98
CA LYS A 199 7.77 27.34 -9.91
C LYS A 199 6.45 27.10 -10.63
N SER A 200 6.48 26.62 -11.86
CA SER A 200 5.29 26.30 -12.66
C SER A 200 4.40 25.23 -12.02
N LEU A 201 4.99 24.29 -11.28
CA LEU A 201 4.25 23.28 -10.51
C LEU A 201 3.62 23.83 -9.22
N SER A 202 4.20 24.87 -8.64
CA SER A 202 3.75 25.51 -7.39
C SER A 202 2.74 26.65 -7.58
N GLU A 203 2.75 27.29 -8.75
CA GLU A 203 1.86 28.41 -9.09
C GLU A 203 0.47 27.89 -9.52
N ASN A 204 -0.45 27.90 -8.55
CA ASN A 204 -1.89 27.68 -8.74
C ASN A 204 -2.60 28.93 -9.26
#